data_AF-W7BRT4-F1
#
_entry.id   AF-W7BRT4-F1
#
_cell.length_a   1.000
_cell.length_b   1.000
_cell.length_c   1.000
_cell.angle_alpha   90.00
_cell.angle_beta   90.00
_cell.angle_gamma   90.00
#
_symmetry.space_group_name_H-M   'P 1'
#
loop_
_entity.id
_entity.type
_entity.pdbx_description
1 polymer ?
#
loop_
_entity_poly.entity_id
_entity_poly.type
_entity_poly.pdbx_seq_one_letter_code
_entity_poly.pdbx_strand_id
1 'polypeptide(L)'
;MATVRKKGRNFEVRWYYFDRIDLKRKQGTKAGFFTEKEASEFGKRMEVLDRQNKLFFNSYTVSDYLRNWLKNKSRRVSVKSAENYKNAIENHIIPEFEKTKLTDLKKNKVSRIHIRQT
;
A
#
# COMPACT_ATOMS: atom_id res chain seq x y z
N MET A 1 -7.82 18.37 -0.39
CA MET A 1 -8.88 18.75 0.57
C MET A 1 -10.15 18.09 0.11
N ALA A 2 -10.80 17.37 1.01
CA ALA A 2 -12.05 16.71 0.74
C ALA A 2 -13.12 17.75 0.36
N THR A 3 -13.89 17.45 -0.68
CA THR A 3 -14.93 18.34 -1.19
C THR A 3 -16.29 17.82 -0.73
N VAL A 4 -17.08 18.67 -0.10
CA VAL A 4 -18.45 18.34 0.30
C VAL A 4 -19.40 18.97 -0.73
N ARG A 5 -20.43 18.21 -1.13
CA ARG A 5 -21.48 18.64 -2.04
C ARG A 5 -22.83 18.27 -1.45
N LYS A 6 -23.79 19.20 -1.49
CA LYS A 6 -25.19 18.93 -1.17
C LYS A 6 -25.86 18.15 -2.31
N LYS A 7 -26.57 17.07 -1.98
CA LYS A 7 -27.30 16.21 -2.92
C LYS A 7 -28.70 15.92 -2.37
N GLY A 8 -29.66 16.78 -2.75
CA GLY A 8 -31.01 16.73 -2.20
C GLY A 8 -31.03 17.07 -0.71
N ARG A 9 -31.57 16.16 0.12
CA ARG A 9 -31.61 16.27 1.58
C ARG A 9 -30.30 15.90 2.28
N ASN A 10 -29.40 15.21 1.58
CA ASN A 10 -28.19 14.65 2.16
C ASN A 10 -26.94 15.34 1.60
N PHE A 11 -25.79 15.06 2.21
CA PHE A 11 -24.48 15.51 1.79
C PHE A 11 -23.65 14.34 1.26
N GLU A 12 -22.81 14.66 0.28
CA GLU A 12 -21.84 13.79 -0.36
C GLU A 12 -20.44 14.37 -0.11
N VAL A 13 -19.49 13.51 0.27
CA VAL A 13 -18.08 13.88 0.40
C VAL A 13 -17.26 13.12 -0.63
N ARG A 14 -16.33 13.85 -1.26
CA ARG A 14 -15.31 13.30 -2.13
C ARG A 14 -13.95 13.55 -1.54
N TRP A 15 -13.11 12.53 -1.49
CA TRP A 15 -11.72 12.67 -1.06
C TRP A 15 -10.80 12.01 -2.08
N TYR A 16 -9.56 12.45 -2.12
CA TYR A 16 -8.53 11.79 -2.92
C TYR A 16 -7.76 10.82 -2.02
N TYR A 17 -7.42 9.66 -2.57
CA TYR A 17 -6.56 8.68 -1.92
C TYR A 17 -5.63 8.06 -2.96
N PHE A 18 -4.55 7.44 -2.50
CA PHE A 18 -3.65 6.69 -3.35
C PHE A 18 -4.00 5.20 -3.26
N ASP A 19 -4.19 4.57 -4.41
CA ASP A 19 -4.41 3.13 -4.45
C ASP A 19 -3.15 2.40 -3.94
N ARG A 20 -3.36 1.38 -3.11
CA ARG A 20 -2.29 0.59 -2.50
C ARG A 20 -1.57 -0.29 -3.53
N ILE A 21 -2.23 -0.61 -4.64
CA ILE A 21 -1.69 -1.51 -5.67
C ILE A 21 -1.10 -0.69 -6.81
N ASP A 22 -1.89 0.25 -7.37
CA ASP A 22 -1.47 1.01 -8.55
C ASP A 22 -0.60 2.22 -8.21
N LEU A 23 -0.53 2.65 -6.94
CA LEU A 23 0.07 3.91 -6.49
C LEU A 23 -0.45 5.16 -7.23
N LYS A 24 -1.57 5.04 -7.94
CA LYS A 24 -2.23 6.14 -8.65
C LYS A 24 -3.20 6.85 -7.73
N ARG A 25 -3.31 8.18 -7.90
CA ARG A 25 -4.30 9.00 -7.21
C ARG A 25 -5.69 8.66 -7.75
N LYS A 26 -6.58 8.19 -6.88
CA LYS A 26 -8.00 7.90 -7.16
C LYS A 26 -8.90 8.79 -6.29
N GLN A 27 -10.16 8.89 -6.69
CA GLN A 27 -11.17 9.66 -5.97
C GLN A 27 -12.16 8.71 -5.31
N GLY A 28 -12.29 8.80 -3.98
CA GLY A 28 -13.32 8.12 -3.20
C GLY A 28 -14.53 9.03 -3.03
N THR A 29 -15.72 8.45 -3.06
CA THR A 29 -16.98 9.18 -2.85
C THR A 29 -17.82 8.44 -1.83
N LYS A 30 -18.40 9.18 -0.88
CA LYS A 30 -19.40 8.65 0.07
C LYS A 30 -20.55 9.65 0.19
N ALA A 31 -21.77 9.16 0.10
CA ALA A 31 -22.98 9.96 0.23
C ALA A 31 -23.83 9.46 1.40
N GLY A 32 -24.88 10.21 1.74
CA GLY A 32 -25.85 9.83 2.77
C GLY A 32 -25.64 10.48 4.13
N PHE A 33 -24.79 11.51 4.21
CA PHE A 33 -24.63 12.29 5.45
C PHE A 33 -25.81 13.23 5.64
N PHE A 34 -26.31 13.36 6.87
CA PHE A 34 -27.42 14.27 7.18
C PHE A 34 -26.95 15.71 7.36
N THR A 35 -25.68 15.90 7.74
CA THR A 35 -25.11 17.23 7.98
C THR A 35 -23.82 17.44 7.19
N GLU A 36 -23.57 18.71 6.81
CA GLU A 36 -22.33 19.10 6.14
C GLU A 36 -21.10 18.86 7.03
N LYS A 37 -21.25 19.08 8.34
CA LYS A 37 -20.19 18.89 9.33
C LYS A 37 -19.72 17.43 9.38
N GLU A 38 -20.67 16.49 9.41
CA GLU A 38 -20.38 15.05 9.42
C GLU A 38 -19.67 14.62 8.13
N ALA A 39 -20.14 15.11 6.97
CA ALA A 39 -19.50 14.85 5.69
C ALA A 39 -18.06 15.40 5.66
N SER A 40 -17.84 16.61 6.17
CA SER A 40 -16.53 17.26 6.24
C SER A 40 -15.56 16.52 7.17
N GLU A 41 -16.00 16.11 8.36
CA GLU A 41 -15.20 15.32 9.30
C GLU A 41 -14.80 13.97 8.71
N PHE A 42 -15.72 13.28 8.03
CA PHE A 42 -15.40 12.05 7.34
C PHE A 42 -14.31 12.26 6.28
N GLY A 43 -14.45 13.31 5.46
CA GLY A 43 -13.45 13.67 4.45
C GLY A 43 -12.07 13.95 5.05
N LYS A 44 -12.00 14.76 6.12
CA LYS A 44 -10.75 15.04 6.84
C LYS A 44 -10.12 13.77 7.41
N ARG A 45 -10.91 12.89 8.02
CA ARG A 45 -10.43 11.60 8.56
C ARG A 45 -9.82 10.73 7.47
N MET A 46 -10.46 10.64 6.31
CA MET A 46 -9.95 9.86 5.18
C MET A 46 -8.64 10.45 4.61
N GLU A 47 -8.50 11.77 4.54
CA GLU A 47 -7.25 12.41 4.11
C GLU A 47 -6.10 12.19 5.12
N VAL A 48 -6.40 12.19 6.43
CA VAL A 48 -5.40 11.85 7.46
C VAL A 48 -4.97 10.39 7.34
N LEU A 49 -5.92 9.46 7.15
CA LEU A 49 -5.61 8.04 6.94
C LEU A 49 -4.80 7.79 5.67
N ASP A 50 -5.08 8.50 4.58
CA ASP A 50 -4.25 8.43 3.36
C ASP A 50 -2.83 8.93 3.63
N ARG A 51 -2.69 10.06 4.31
CA ARG A 51 -1.37 10.63 4.67
C ARG A 51 -0.58 9.70 5.58
N GLN A 52 -1.21 9.13 6.60
CA GLN A 52 -0.59 8.15 7.50
C GLN A 52 -0.15 6.92 6.71
N ASN A 53 -1.02 6.35 5.86
CA ASN A 53 -0.64 5.22 5.02
C ASN A 53 0.53 5.55 4.08
N LYS A 54 0.56 6.74 3.46
CA LYS A 54 1.71 7.18 2.67
C LYS A 54 3.00 7.29 3.48
N LEU A 55 2.92 7.79 4.71
CA LEU A 55 4.08 7.83 5.62
C LEU A 55 4.56 6.41 5.94
N PHE A 56 3.64 5.45 6.12
CA PHE A 56 3.98 4.03 6.26
C PHE A 56 4.64 3.45 5.01
N PHE A 57 4.18 3.74 3.79
CA PHE A 57 4.82 3.18 2.59
C PHE A 57 6.19 3.79 2.27
N ASN A 58 6.41 5.05 2.63
CA ASN A 58 7.65 5.75 2.28
C ASN A 58 8.83 5.45 3.23
N SER A 59 8.57 4.78 4.35
CA SER A 59 9.59 4.39 5.34
C SER A 59 10.08 2.95 5.20
N TYR A 60 9.29 2.04 4.62
CA TYR A 60 9.67 0.63 4.51
C TYR A 60 10.56 0.38 3.28
N THR A 61 11.64 -0.35 3.52
CA THR A 61 12.42 -0.97 2.44
C THR A 61 11.72 -2.22 1.93
N VAL A 62 12.11 -2.68 0.74
CA VAL A 62 11.63 -3.95 0.17
C VAL A 62 11.98 -5.12 1.09
N SER A 63 13.15 -5.11 1.71
CA SER A 63 13.59 -6.15 2.65
C SER A 63 12.71 -6.19 3.90
N ASP A 64 12.39 -5.03 4.50
CA ASP A 64 11.50 -4.96 5.67
C ASP A 64 10.10 -5.52 5.36
N TYR A 65 9.56 -5.15 4.20
CA TYR A 65 8.26 -5.65 3.75
C TYR A 65 8.27 -7.17 3.57
N LEU A 66 9.27 -7.72 2.86
CA LEU A 66 9.36 -9.15 2.57
C LEU A 66 9.56 -9.99 3.83
N ARG A 67 10.35 -9.51 4.79
CA ARG A 67 10.54 -10.17 6.09
C ARG A 67 9.24 -10.21 6.88
N ASN A 68 8.47 -9.11 6.90
CA ASN A 68 7.17 -9.08 7.56
C ASN A 68 6.14 -9.98 6.85
N TRP A 69 6.13 -9.97 5.52
CA TRP A 69 5.27 -10.86 4.72
C TRP A 69 5.59 -12.33 5.01
N LEU A 70 6.87 -12.71 5.04
CA LEU A 70 7.31 -14.07 5.33
C LEU A 70 6.87 -14.52 6.73
N LYS A 71 6.97 -13.64 7.74
CA LYS A 71 6.50 -13.91 9.11
C LYS A 71 5.01 -14.22 9.18
N ASN A 72 4.19 -13.58 8.34
CA ASN A 72 2.76 -13.85 8.28
C ASN A 72 2.47 -15.11 7.45
N LYS A 73 3.13 -15.25 6.29
CA LYS A 73 2.94 -16.35 5.35
C LYS A 73 3.38 -17.69 5.93
N SER A 74 4.48 -17.74 6.72
CA SER A 74 5.00 -18.95 7.37
C SER A 74 3.98 -19.62 8.28
N ARG A 75 3.02 -18.87 8.83
CA ARG A 75 1.93 -19.40 9.68
C ARG A 75 0.88 -20.19 8.88
N ARG A 76 0.90 -20.10 7.56
CA ARG A 76 -0.10 -20.67 6.64
C ARG A 76 0.48 -21.69 5.66
N VAL A 77 1.78 -21.95 5.72
CA VAL A 77 2.48 -22.87 4.80
C VAL A 77 3.30 -23.87 5.60
N SER A 78 3.69 -24.98 4.96
CA SER A 78 4.59 -25.94 5.58
C SER A 78 5.93 -25.30 5.94
N VAL A 79 6.61 -25.84 6.96
CA VAL A 79 7.95 -25.37 7.39
C VAL A 79 8.92 -25.37 6.21
N LYS A 80 8.92 -26.46 5.40
CA LYS A 80 9.76 -26.60 4.22
C LYS A 80 9.50 -25.50 3.18
N SER A 81 8.23 -25.18 2.93
CA SER A 81 7.87 -24.10 2.01
C SER A 81 8.29 -22.73 2.54
N ALA A 82 8.14 -22.50 3.86
CA ALA A 82 8.58 -21.25 4.49
C ALA A 82 10.11 -21.07 4.40
N GLU A 83 10.88 -22.13 4.60
CA GLU A 83 12.34 -22.13 4.42
C GLU A 83 12.75 -21.84 2.97
N ASN A 84 12.08 -22.45 2.00
CA ASN A 84 12.34 -22.18 0.59
C ASN A 84 12.05 -20.70 0.25
N TYR A 85 10.94 -20.14 0.75
CA TYR A 85 10.66 -18.72 0.58
C TYR A 85 11.69 -17.83 1.27
N LYS A 86 12.14 -18.20 2.48
CA LYS A 86 13.21 -17.48 3.19
C LYS A 86 14.50 -17.46 2.38
N ASN A 87 14.93 -18.61 1.86
CA ASN A 87 16.15 -18.71 1.05
C ASN A 87 16.02 -17.90 -0.24
N ALA A 88 14.87 -17.95 -0.92
CA ALA A 88 14.65 -17.15 -2.12
C ALA A 88 14.73 -15.64 -1.82
N ILE A 89 14.11 -15.21 -0.72
CA ILE A 89 14.10 -13.79 -0.31
C ILE A 89 15.50 -13.32 0.09
N GLU A 90 16.19 -14.03 0.98
CA GLU A 90 17.49 -13.58 1.53
C GLU A 90 18.64 -13.72 0.53
N ASN A 91 18.65 -14.73 -0.34
CA ASN A 91 19.77 -14.97 -1.26
C ASN A 91 19.60 -14.30 -2.64
N HIS A 92 18.37 -14.06 -3.09
CA HIS A 92 18.12 -13.56 -4.44
C HIS A 92 17.43 -12.20 -4.47
N ILE A 93 16.54 -11.90 -3.52
CA ILE A 93 15.72 -10.67 -3.57
C ILE A 93 16.36 -9.56 -2.73
N ILE A 94 16.78 -9.85 -1.50
CA ILE A 94 17.37 -8.83 -0.62
C ILE A 94 18.67 -8.25 -1.20
N PRO A 95 19.65 -9.02 -1.72
CA PRO A 95 20.91 -8.46 -2.20
C PRO A 95 20.75 -7.42 -3.32
N GLU A 96 19.71 -7.58 -4.15
CA GLU A 96 19.42 -6.66 -5.27
C GLU A 96 18.53 -5.46 -4.85
N PHE A 97 17.79 -5.58 -3.74
CA PHE A 97 16.76 -4.61 -3.33
C PHE A 97 16.89 -4.08 -1.89
N GLU A 98 17.95 -4.42 -1.16
CA GLU A 98 18.11 -4.15 0.28
C GLU A 98 17.88 -2.67 0.63
N LYS A 99 18.42 -1.76 -0.16
CA LYS A 99 18.29 -0.30 0.03
C LYS A 99 17.16 0.34 -0.77
N THR A 100 16.40 -0.47 -1.51
CA THR A 100 15.32 0.05 -2.35
C THR A 100 14.08 0.22 -1.47
N LYS A 101 13.52 1.44 -1.45
CA LYS A 101 12.22 1.68 -0.83
C LYS A 101 11.13 0.97 -1.61
N LEU A 102 10.09 0.49 -0.93
CA LEU A 102 8.99 -0.19 -1.59
C LEU A 102 8.31 0.68 -2.66
N THR A 103 8.26 1.99 -2.42
CA THR A 103 7.73 3.02 -3.35
C THR A 103 8.56 3.20 -4.61
N ASP A 104 9.85 2.84 -4.59
CA ASP A 104 10.79 3.00 -5.70
C ASP A 104 10.93 1.71 -6.54
N LEU A 105 10.14 0.67 -6.23
CA LEU A 105 10.19 -0.60 -6.93
C LEU A 105 9.56 -0.46 -8.33
N LYS A 106 10.39 -0.34 -9.36
CA LYS A 106 9.96 -0.27 -10.77
C LYS A 106 10.11 -1.62 -11.48
N LYS A 107 9.19 -1.92 -12.40
CA LYS A 107 9.13 -3.17 -13.19
C LYS A 107 10.47 -3.54 -13.86
N ASN A 108 11.24 -2.54 -14.32
CA ASN A 108 12.52 -2.72 -15.00
C ASN A 108 13.66 -3.25 -14.09
N LYS A 109 13.56 -3.12 -12.77
CA LYS A 109 14.53 -3.73 -11.85
C LYS A 109 14.25 -5.22 -11.62
N VAL A 110 12.98 -5.63 -11.66
CA VAL A 110 12.56 -7.02 -11.39
C VAL A 110 12.96 -7.97 -12.52
N SER A 111 12.94 -7.51 -13.77
CA SER A 111 13.30 -8.31 -14.95
C SER A 111 14.77 -8.77 -14.98
N ARG A 112 15.67 -8.09 -14.26
CA ARG A 112 17.09 -8.47 -14.16
C ARG A 112 17.36 -9.76 -13.37
N ILE A 113 16.43 -10.17 -12.50
CA ILE A 113 16.56 -11.38 -11.69
C ILE A 113 16.44 -12.65 -12.54
N HIS A 114 15.66 -12.61 -13.64
CA HIS A 114 15.41 -13.78 -14.50
C HIS A 114 16.62 -14.21 -15.35
N ILE A 115 17.66 -13.39 -15.48
CA ILE A 115 18.77 -13.66 -16.42
C ILE A 115 19.92 -14.45 -15.75
N ARG A 116 19.97 -14.54 -14.42
CA ARG A 116 21.06 -15.21 -13.68
C ARG A 116 20.78 -16.66 -13.27
N GLN A 117 19.64 -17.23 -13.65
CA GLN A 117 19.27 -18.62 -13.32
C GLN A 117 19.25 -19.56 -14.54
N THR A 118 19.84 -19.15 -15.67
CA THR A 118 20.09 -20.02 -16.83
C THR A 118 21.59 -20.20 -17.00
#